data_AF-A0A1G3AXH3-F1
#
_entry.id   AF-A0A1G3AXH3-F1
#
_cell.length_a   1.000
_cell.length_b   1.000
_cell.length_c   1.000
_cell.angle_alpha   90.00
_cell.angle_beta   90.00
_cell.angle_gamma   90.00
#
_symmetry.space_group_name_H-M   'P 1'
#
loop_
_entity.id
_entity.type
_entity.pdbx_description
1 polymer ?
#
loop_
_entity_poly.entity_id
_entity_poly.type
_entity_poly.pdbx_seq_one_letter_code
_entity_poly.pdbx_strand_id
1 'polypeptide(L)'
;MNKNECKSKCKIDIYSDENLEKRDKWIELCSNCHSPRFAGGWLTQMDDYMFQAFKLTDQAQKIIDDLIADDMLYPSPAERDIYPGGDWLADILPASLLGDGVWNAFKKTGGKVPVIGPILGVYAMFYQGDGNPSHIETSYAKMWFWYKLQGYKGYAHVQQDIMWWWGQSPMLQELGNIQSEAMRMRREAAIEQALGSKVTHRQGGSSESHKPLVKKVSDFLNFLSVNE
;
A
#
# COMPACT_ATOMS: atom_id res chain seq x y z
N MET A 1 -4.33 24.35 21.81
CA MET A 1 -5.16 24.01 20.62
C MET A 1 -6.40 23.28 21.09
N ASN A 2 -7.58 23.80 20.75
CA ASN A 2 -8.85 23.34 21.33
C ASN A 2 -9.36 22.10 20.57
N LYS A 3 -9.81 21.06 21.26
CA LYS A 3 -10.22 19.75 20.70
C LYS A 3 -11.36 19.82 19.66
N ASN A 4 -12.02 20.97 19.53
CA ASN A 4 -13.12 21.20 18.60
C ASN A 4 -12.70 21.71 17.21
N GLU A 5 -11.43 22.09 16.97
CA GLU A 5 -10.97 22.50 15.63
C GLU A 5 -10.68 21.31 14.69
N CYS A 6 -10.44 20.10 15.20
CA CYS A 6 -10.31 18.89 14.37
C CYS A 6 -11.67 18.25 14.07
N LYS A 7 -12.72 19.05 13.87
CA LYS A 7 -13.96 18.58 13.24
C LYS A 7 -14.07 19.00 11.76
N SER A 8 -13.20 19.88 11.28
CA SER A 8 -13.11 20.28 9.86
C SER A 8 -11.67 20.34 9.30
N LYS A 9 -10.62 20.35 10.13
CA LYS A 9 -9.21 20.58 9.69
C LYS A 9 -8.32 19.34 9.54
N CYS A 10 -8.84 18.11 9.65
CA CYS A 10 -7.95 16.93 9.69
C CYS A 10 -7.54 16.39 8.30
N LYS A 11 -8.11 16.92 7.19
CA LYS A 11 -7.78 16.56 5.79
C LYS A 11 -7.74 17.81 4.92
N ILE A 12 -7.03 17.77 3.79
CA ILE A 12 -6.90 18.91 2.88
C ILE A 12 -8.27 19.19 2.22
N ASP A 13 -8.80 20.40 2.42
CA ASP A 13 -9.99 20.88 1.72
C ASP A 13 -9.59 21.65 0.45
N ILE A 14 -9.69 20.98 -0.70
CA ILE A 14 -9.28 21.50 -2.01
C ILE A 14 -10.04 22.79 -2.39
N TYR A 15 -11.27 22.95 -1.92
CA TYR A 15 -12.15 24.06 -2.30
C TYR A 15 -12.38 25.07 -1.17
N SER A 16 -11.57 25.01 -0.11
CA SER A 16 -11.53 26.07 0.90
C SER A 16 -11.09 27.40 0.28
N ASP A 17 -11.56 28.52 0.85
CA ASP A 17 -11.20 29.87 0.39
C ASP A 17 -9.68 30.05 0.27
N GLU A 18 -8.91 29.58 1.26
CA GLU A 18 -7.44 29.63 1.25
C GLU A 18 -6.83 28.90 0.03
N ASN A 19 -7.36 27.74 -0.35
CA ASN A 19 -6.84 26.95 -1.46
C ASN A 19 -7.34 27.47 -2.82
N LEU A 20 -8.52 28.08 -2.88
CA LEU A 20 -8.99 28.81 -4.06
C LEU A 20 -8.13 30.07 -4.31
N GLU A 21 -7.76 30.81 -3.27
CA GLU A 21 -6.80 31.92 -3.40
C GLU A 21 -5.42 31.44 -3.89
N LYS A 22 -4.94 30.27 -3.43
CA LYS A 22 -3.71 29.66 -3.96
C LYS A 22 -3.88 29.24 -5.42
N ARG A 23 -5.04 28.74 -5.81
CA ARG A 23 -5.36 28.38 -7.20
C ARG A 23 -5.30 29.61 -8.10
N ASP A 24 -5.83 30.75 -7.67
CA ASP A 24 -5.80 31.98 -8.45
C ASP A 24 -4.36 32.44 -8.73
N LYS A 25 -3.45 32.33 -7.76
CA LYS A 25 -2.01 32.61 -7.96
C LYS A 25 -1.36 31.69 -8.99
N TRP A 26 -1.77 30.42 -9.05
CA TRP A 26 -1.29 29.50 -10.09
C TRP A 26 -1.84 29.88 -11.47
N ILE A 27 -3.12 30.22 -11.56
CA ILE A 27 -3.74 30.66 -12.82
C ILE A 27 -3.08 31.95 -13.32
N GLU A 28 -2.78 32.90 -12.44
CA GLU A 28 -2.04 34.12 -12.77
C GLU A 28 -0.68 33.80 -13.40
N LEU A 29 0.10 32.91 -12.78
CA LEU A 29 1.40 32.48 -13.31
C LEU A 29 1.27 31.85 -14.70
N CYS A 30 0.32 30.93 -14.88
CA CYS A 30 0.08 30.28 -16.18
C CYS A 30 -0.42 31.28 -17.25
N SER A 31 -1.11 32.33 -16.82
CA SER A 31 -1.71 33.34 -17.71
C SER A 31 -0.70 34.29 -18.34
N ASN A 32 0.58 34.21 -17.94
CA ASN A 32 1.67 34.86 -18.65
C ASN A 32 1.81 34.37 -20.10
N CYS A 33 1.39 33.13 -20.39
CA CYS A 33 1.50 32.51 -21.73
C CYS A 33 0.19 31.89 -22.24
N HIS A 34 -0.76 31.53 -21.36
CA HIS A 34 -2.01 30.86 -21.72
C HIS A 34 -3.24 31.70 -21.35
N SER A 35 -4.40 31.41 -21.96
CA SER A 35 -5.64 32.03 -21.47
C SER A 35 -5.98 31.54 -20.05
N PRO A 36 -6.57 32.39 -19.18
CA PRO A 36 -6.98 31.97 -17.84
C PRO A 36 -7.93 30.76 -17.84
N ARG A 37 -8.81 30.67 -18.85
CA ARG A 37 -9.71 29.52 -19.03
C ARG A 37 -8.95 28.22 -19.29
N PHE A 38 -7.91 28.27 -20.11
CA PHE A 38 -7.07 27.09 -20.38
C PHE A 38 -6.32 26.65 -19.12
N ALA A 39 -5.68 27.59 -18.43
CA ALA A 39 -4.94 27.31 -17.20
C ALA A 39 -5.86 26.73 -16.11
N GLY A 40 -7.01 27.37 -15.86
CA GLY A 40 -7.99 26.88 -14.90
C GLY A 40 -8.51 25.49 -15.25
N GLY A 41 -8.87 25.25 -16.51
CA GLY A 41 -9.33 23.95 -16.98
C GLY A 41 -8.29 22.83 -16.79
N TRP A 42 -7.02 23.12 -17.04
CA TRP A 42 -5.94 22.15 -16.82
C TRP A 42 -5.75 21.81 -15.35
N LEU A 43 -5.74 22.82 -14.47
CA LEU A 43 -5.59 22.61 -13.03
C LEU A 43 -6.79 21.87 -12.43
N THR A 44 -8.01 22.09 -12.94
CA THR A 44 -9.17 21.28 -12.57
C THR A 44 -9.00 19.82 -12.99
N GLN A 45 -8.45 19.55 -14.17
CA GLN A 45 -8.18 18.17 -14.60
C GLN A 45 -7.15 17.47 -13.69
N MET A 46 -6.15 18.21 -13.20
CA MET A 46 -5.22 17.70 -12.17
C MET A 46 -5.96 17.36 -10.86
N ASP A 47 -6.91 18.19 -10.43
CA ASP A 47 -7.73 17.91 -9.24
C ASP A 47 -8.55 16.64 -9.42
N ASP A 48 -9.23 16.51 -10.57
CA ASP A 48 -10.04 15.34 -10.92
C ASP A 48 -9.22 14.05 -10.90
N TYR A 49 -8.00 14.09 -11.47
CA TYR A 49 -7.06 12.99 -11.38
C TYR A 49 -6.73 12.65 -9.92
N MET A 50 -6.42 13.65 -9.09
CA MET A 50 -6.08 13.39 -7.69
C MET A 50 -7.26 12.79 -6.93
N PHE A 51 -8.49 13.26 -7.12
CA PHE A 51 -9.67 12.65 -6.51
C PHE A 51 -9.84 11.19 -6.94
N GLN A 52 -9.68 10.89 -8.23
CA GLN A 52 -9.73 9.53 -8.73
C GLN A 52 -8.62 8.66 -8.14
N ALA A 53 -7.39 9.17 -8.09
CA ALA A 53 -6.23 8.45 -7.59
C ALA A 53 -6.34 8.16 -6.08
N PHE A 54 -6.84 9.13 -5.29
CA PHE A 54 -7.15 8.91 -3.87
C PHE A 54 -8.24 7.85 -3.70
N LYS A 55 -9.33 7.92 -4.49
CA LYS A 55 -10.40 6.90 -4.45
C LYS A 55 -9.84 5.50 -4.74
N LEU A 56 -8.94 5.37 -5.71
CA LEU A 56 -8.32 4.10 -6.05
C LEU A 56 -7.45 3.57 -4.91
N THR A 57 -6.68 4.44 -4.25
CA THR A 57 -5.89 4.04 -3.07
C THR A 57 -6.76 3.68 -1.87
N ASP A 58 -7.89 4.37 -1.67
CA ASP A 58 -8.84 4.05 -0.58
C ASP A 58 -9.50 2.68 -0.81
N GLN A 59 -9.84 2.36 -2.07
CA GLN A 59 -10.32 1.02 -2.45
C GLN A 59 -9.30 -0.07 -2.14
N ALA A 60 -8.03 0.17 -2.49
CA ALA A 60 -6.95 -0.78 -2.20
C ALA A 60 -6.72 -0.96 -0.69
N GLN A 61 -6.72 0.14 0.08
CA GLN A 61 -6.57 0.08 1.53
C GLN A 61 -7.71 -0.71 2.18
N LYS A 62 -8.95 -0.48 1.73
CA LYS A 62 -10.12 -1.19 2.25
C LYS A 62 -10.01 -2.72 2.13
N ILE A 63 -9.41 -3.22 1.04
CA ILE A 63 -9.17 -4.65 0.86
C ILE A 63 -8.24 -5.20 1.96
N ILE A 64 -7.18 -4.48 2.29
CA ILE A 64 -6.22 -4.86 3.33
C ILE A 64 -6.87 -4.75 4.71
N ASP A 65 -7.60 -3.68 4.97
CA ASP A 65 -8.33 -3.48 6.22
C ASP A 65 -9.32 -4.63 6.47
N ASP A 66 -10.00 -5.11 5.41
CA ASP A 66 -10.91 -6.26 5.50
C ASP A 66 -10.17 -7.57 5.81
N LEU A 67 -9.00 -7.81 5.19
CA LEU A 67 -8.18 -8.99 5.52
C LEU A 67 -7.69 -8.96 6.96
N ILE A 68 -7.32 -7.79 7.48
CA ILE A 68 -6.91 -7.61 8.87
C ILE A 68 -8.09 -7.86 9.80
N ALA A 69 -9.25 -7.29 9.50
CA ALA A 69 -10.46 -7.44 10.31
C ALA A 69 -10.93 -8.91 10.36
N ASP A 70 -10.76 -9.64 9.26
CA ASP A 70 -11.13 -11.06 9.13
C ASP A 70 -10.06 -12.04 9.69
N ASP A 71 -8.95 -11.54 10.26
CA ASP A 71 -7.77 -12.34 10.68
C ASP A 71 -7.19 -13.23 9.55
N MET A 72 -7.24 -12.71 8.31
CA MET A 72 -6.78 -13.38 7.10
C MET A 72 -5.48 -12.80 6.52
N LEU A 73 -4.99 -11.68 7.05
CA LEU A 73 -3.70 -11.12 6.62
C LEU A 73 -2.57 -12.08 7.01
N TYR A 74 -1.76 -12.46 6.03
CA TYR A 74 -0.67 -13.41 6.24
C TYR A 74 0.71 -12.87 5.81
N PRO A 75 1.75 -13.01 6.65
CA PRO A 75 1.71 -13.48 8.04
C PRO A 75 0.93 -12.52 8.95
N SER A 76 0.34 -13.04 10.02
CA SER A 76 -0.43 -12.21 10.96
C SER A 76 0.48 -11.20 11.69
N PRO A 77 -0.05 -10.06 12.18
CA PRO A 77 0.75 -9.11 12.96
C PRO A 77 1.44 -9.70 14.20
N ALA A 78 0.92 -10.80 14.75
CA ALA A 78 1.54 -11.49 15.88
C ALA A 78 2.77 -12.34 15.47
N GLU A 79 2.76 -12.89 14.25
CA GLU A 79 3.74 -13.87 13.76
C GLU A 79 4.85 -13.26 12.88
N ARG A 80 4.89 -11.94 12.76
CA ARG A 80 5.88 -11.18 11.97
C ARG A 80 6.58 -10.12 12.80
N ASP A 81 7.67 -9.55 12.30
CA ASP A 81 8.40 -8.47 12.99
C ASP A 81 7.53 -7.28 13.39
N ILE A 82 7.94 -6.58 14.46
CA ILE A 82 7.24 -5.38 14.94
C ILE A 82 7.33 -4.23 13.91
N TYR A 83 6.44 -3.25 14.04
CA TYR A 83 6.62 -1.97 13.38
C TYR A 83 8.00 -1.39 13.72
N PRO A 84 8.74 -0.77 12.77
CA PRO A 84 10.05 -0.19 13.04
C PRO A 84 10.04 0.79 14.22
N GLY A 85 10.75 0.44 15.29
CA GLY A 85 10.78 1.20 16.54
C GLY A 85 9.53 1.07 17.41
N GLY A 86 8.66 0.10 17.14
CA GLY A 86 7.43 -0.11 17.90
C GLY A 86 7.64 -0.52 19.37
N ASP A 87 8.86 -0.91 19.72
CA ASP A 87 9.33 -1.20 21.08
C ASP A 87 9.66 0.06 21.90
N TRP A 88 9.98 1.19 21.26
CA TRP A 88 10.39 2.42 21.96
C TRP A 88 9.56 3.67 21.60
N LEU A 89 8.86 3.70 20.47
CA LEU A 89 8.18 4.90 19.96
C LEU A 89 7.16 5.48 20.95
N ALA A 90 6.38 4.64 21.62
CA ALA A 90 5.35 5.10 22.56
C ALA A 90 5.91 5.56 23.92
N ASP A 91 7.19 5.30 24.19
CA ASP A 91 7.88 5.78 25.39
C ASP A 91 8.54 7.14 25.18
N ILE A 92 8.88 7.47 23.93
CA ILE A 92 9.48 8.76 23.57
C ILE A 92 8.43 9.76 23.06
N LEU A 93 7.41 9.31 22.34
CA LEU A 93 6.41 10.20 21.72
C LEU A 93 5.13 10.28 22.56
N PRO A 94 4.63 11.50 22.83
CA PRO A 94 3.39 11.67 23.58
C PRO A 94 2.18 11.28 22.74
N ALA A 95 1.09 10.85 23.40
CA ALA A 95 -0.18 10.53 22.76
C ALA A 95 -0.77 11.71 21.97
N SER A 96 -0.44 12.96 22.32
CA SER A 96 -0.85 14.14 21.56
C SER A 96 -0.25 14.22 20.16
N LEU A 97 0.86 13.52 19.91
CA LEU A 97 1.52 13.48 18.60
C LEU A 97 1.05 12.30 17.75
N LEU A 98 0.90 11.12 18.37
CA LEU A 98 0.49 9.89 17.68
C LEU A 98 -1.03 9.71 17.59
N GLY A 99 -1.78 10.39 18.46
CA GLY A 99 -3.19 10.12 18.72
C GLY A 99 -3.36 8.99 19.76
N ASP A 100 -4.34 9.16 20.66
CA ASP A 100 -4.56 8.25 21.80
C ASP A 100 -4.74 6.78 21.37
N GLY A 101 -5.46 6.54 20.27
CA GLY A 101 -5.70 5.18 19.75
C GLY A 101 -4.43 4.48 19.29
N VAL A 102 -3.62 5.16 18.48
CA VAL A 102 -2.35 4.63 17.96
C VAL A 102 -1.37 4.43 19.12
N TRP A 103 -1.21 5.45 19.97
CA TRP A 103 -0.31 5.39 21.12
C TRP A 103 -0.62 4.21 22.05
N ASN A 104 -1.91 4.00 22.37
CA ASN A 104 -2.35 2.87 23.20
C ASN A 104 -2.10 1.51 22.52
N ALA A 105 -2.31 1.41 21.20
CA ALA A 105 -2.06 0.19 20.46
C ALA A 105 -0.57 -0.20 20.54
N PHE A 106 0.33 0.75 20.31
CA PHE A 106 1.78 0.52 20.42
C PHE A 106 2.20 0.05 21.82
N LYS A 107 1.70 0.70 22.88
CA LYS A 107 2.00 0.29 24.27
C LYS A 107 1.49 -1.10 24.62
N LYS A 108 0.32 -1.48 24.11
CA LYS A 108 -0.31 -2.76 24.44
C LYS A 108 0.31 -3.93 23.68
N THR A 109 0.73 -3.72 22.43
CA THR A 109 1.20 -4.80 21.54
C THR A 109 2.72 -4.86 21.41
N GLY A 110 3.45 -3.90 21.97
CA GLY A 110 4.91 -3.79 21.77
C GLY A 110 5.28 -3.60 20.30
N GLY A 111 4.43 -2.90 19.53
CA GLY A 111 4.66 -2.67 18.11
C GLY A 111 4.18 -3.78 17.16
N LYS A 112 3.56 -4.86 17.67
CA LYS A 112 2.87 -5.90 16.85
C LYS A 112 1.51 -5.40 16.35
N VAL A 113 1.54 -4.33 15.55
CA VAL A 113 0.35 -3.67 14.98
C VAL A 113 0.50 -3.52 13.46
N PRO A 114 -0.54 -3.81 12.67
CA PRO A 114 -0.54 -3.45 11.27
C PRO A 114 -0.71 -1.93 11.14
N VAL A 115 0.29 -1.24 10.59
CA VAL A 115 0.22 0.19 10.30
C VAL A 115 0.13 0.37 8.80
N ILE A 116 -1.08 0.54 8.29
CA ILE A 116 -1.37 0.68 6.84
C ILE A 116 -1.77 2.12 6.54
N GLY A 117 -1.48 2.59 5.34
CA GLY A 117 -1.98 3.87 4.84
C GLY A 117 -0.95 4.99 4.80
N PRO A 118 -1.40 6.21 4.51
CA PRO A 118 -0.52 7.34 4.26
C PRO A 118 0.29 7.75 5.51
N ILE A 119 1.49 8.25 5.24
CA ILE A 119 2.47 8.75 6.23
C ILE A 119 3.09 7.65 7.09
N LEU A 120 2.38 7.10 8.08
CA LEU A 120 2.99 6.15 9.03
C LEU A 120 3.16 4.74 8.45
N GLY A 121 2.32 4.34 7.49
CA GLY A 121 2.43 3.06 6.79
C GLY A 121 3.52 3.04 5.71
N VAL A 122 4.19 4.17 5.45
CA VAL A 122 5.20 4.27 4.38
C VAL A 122 6.49 3.51 4.69
N TYR A 123 6.70 3.06 5.95
CA TYR A 123 7.87 2.26 6.32
C TYR A 123 8.02 1.02 5.42
N ALA A 124 6.91 0.49 4.88
CA ALA A 124 6.90 -0.62 3.93
C ALA A 124 7.70 -0.34 2.64
N MET A 125 8.04 0.92 2.35
CA MET A 125 8.90 1.30 1.22
C MET A 125 10.40 1.31 1.57
N PHE A 126 10.74 1.32 2.85
CA PHE A 126 12.09 1.63 3.34
C PHE A 126 12.70 0.55 4.23
N TYR A 127 11.90 -0.41 4.67
CA TYR A 127 12.31 -1.46 5.59
C TYR A 127 11.68 -2.80 5.20
N GLN A 128 12.45 -3.88 5.37
CA GLN A 128 11.98 -5.26 5.26
C GLN A 128 12.55 -6.08 6.43
N GLY A 129 11.69 -6.44 7.36
CA GLY A 129 11.94 -7.43 8.41
C GLY A 129 11.37 -8.80 8.06
N ASP A 130 11.37 -9.71 9.04
CA ASP A 130 10.78 -11.04 8.91
C ASP A 130 9.25 -10.94 8.84
N GLY A 131 8.69 -11.21 7.66
CA GLY A 131 7.25 -11.14 7.39
C GLY A 131 6.60 -9.74 7.46
N ASN A 132 7.38 -8.66 7.67
CA ASN A 132 6.88 -7.30 7.80
C ASN A 132 7.74 -6.26 7.04
N PRO A 133 7.21 -5.54 6.04
CA PRO A 133 5.85 -5.67 5.49
C PRO A 133 5.67 -6.98 4.72
N SER A 134 4.41 -7.37 4.53
CA SER A 134 4.00 -8.41 3.59
C SER A 134 3.95 -7.86 2.15
N HIS A 135 3.77 -8.74 1.18
CA HIS A 135 3.73 -8.36 -0.23
C HIS A 135 2.58 -7.40 -0.54
N ILE A 136 1.37 -7.67 -0.02
CA ILE A 136 0.18 -6.84 -0.26
C ILE A 136 0.34 -5.43 0.35
N GLU A 137 1.02 -5.31 1.49
CA GLU A 137 1.32 -4.01 2.12
C GLU A 137 2.32 -3.20 1.30
N THR A 138 3.36 -3.84 0.77
CA THR A 138 4.36 -3.19 -0.10
C THR A 138 3.77 -2.77 -1.44
N SER A 139 2.92 -3.62 -2.04
CA SER A 139 2.19 -3.32 -3.28
C SER A 139 1.30 -2.08 -3.09
N TYR A 140 0.55 -2.04 -1.98
CA TYR A 140 -0.24 -0.87 -1.63
C TYR A 140 0.62 0.37 -1.37
N ALA A 141 1.74 0.25 -0.64
CA ALA A 141 2.64 1.37 -0.38
C ALA A 141 3.20 1.98 -1.68
N LYS A 142 3.60 1.15 -2.65
CA LYS A 142 4.01 1.61 -3.99
C LYS A 142 2.87 2.34 -4.70
N MET A 143 1.66 1.82 -4.63
CA MET A 143 0.50 2.42 -5.28
C MET A 143 0.26 3.87 -4.83
N TRP A 144 0.23 4.13 -3.51
CA TRP A 144 -0.10 5.46 -3.00
C TRP A 144 1.11 6.41 -2.85
N PHE A 145 2.30 5.88 -2.56
CA PHE A 145 3.49 6.70 -2.31
C PHE A 145 4.39 6.85 -3.54
N TRP A 146 4.32 5.93 -4.50
CA TRP A 146 5.14 5.99 -5.71
C TRP A 146 4.29 6.39 -6.93
N TYR A 147 3.43 5.49 -7.39
CA TYR A 147 2.75 5.67 -8.68
C TYR A 147 1.73 6.82 -8.65
N LYS A 148 0.94 6.96 -7.58
CA LYS A 148 0.07 8.14 -7.40
C LYS A 148 0.84 9.45 -7.45
N LEU A 149 2.02 9.51 -6.82
CA LEU A 149 2.82 10.74 -6.81
C LEU A 149 3.48 11.01 -8.16
N GLN A 150 3.88 9.98 -8.91
CA GLN A 150 4.34 10.15 -10.28
C GLN A 150 3.23 10.73 -11.15
N GLY A 151 2.02 10.16 -11.12
CA GLY A 151 0.90 10.68 -11.90
C GLY A 151 0.52 12.10 -11.49
N TYR A 152 0.48 12.40 -10.18
CA TYR A 152 0.28 13.76 -9.67
C TYR A 152 1.27 14.74 -10.30
N LYS A 153 2.56 14.39 -10.27
CA LYS A 153 3.62 15.22 -10.83
C LYS A 153 3.56 15.28 -12.35
N GLY A 154 3.08 14.24 -13.03
CA GLY A 154 2.80 14.24 -14.46
C GLY A 154 1.75 15.28 -14.82
N TYR A 155 0.61 15.31 -14.11
CA TYR A 155 -0.45 16.30 -14.32
C TYR A 155 0.02 17.73 -13.98
N ALA A 156 0.72 17.89 -12.86
CA ALA A 156 1.23 19.20 -12.43
C ALA A 156 2.27 19.80 -13.39
N HIS A 157 2.97 18.97 -14.17
CA HIS A 157 4.01 19.40 -15.12
C HIS A 157 3.68 19.07 -16.58
N VAL A 158 2.42 18.77 -16.90
CA VAL A 158 1.93 18.60 -18.28
C VAL A 158 2.68 17.52 -19.07
N GLN A 159 3.15 16.47 -18.42
CA GLN A 159 3.86 15.36 -19.07
C GLN A 159 2.96 14.10 -19.14
N GLN A 160 2.43 13.79 -20.33
CA GLN A 160 1.39 12.77 -20.49
C GLN A 160 1.87 11.32 -20.28
N ASP A 161 3.14 11.02 -20.61
CA ASP A 161 3.76 9.72 -20.36
C ASP A 161 3.85 9.44 -18.85
N ILE A 162 4.24 10.45 -18.07
CA ILE A 162 4.34 10.33 -16.60
C ILE A 162 2.93 10.25 -15.98
N MET A 163 1.96 11.01 -16.49
CA MET A 163 0.56 10.92 -16.03
C MET A 163 0.05 9.48 -16.12
N TRP A 164 0.26 8.84 -17.26
CA TRP A 164 -0.31 7.53 -17.56
C TRP A 164 0.61 6.37 -17.23
N TRP A 165 1.76 6.27 -17.91
CA TRP A 165 2.63 5.10 -17.87
C TRP A 165 3.41 4.97 -16.57
N TRP A 166 3.68 6.08 -15.88
CA TRP A 166 4.39 6.07 -14.59
C TRP A 166 3.42 6.26 -13.43
N GLY A 167 2.25 6.87 -13.71
CA GLY A 167 1.21 7.16 -12.75
C GLY A 167 0.06 6.16 -12.77
N GLN A 168 -0.97 6.48 -13.56
CA GLN A 168 -2.26 5.80 -13.51
C GLN A 168 -2.19 4.30 -13.85
N SER A 169 -1.46 3.91 -14.89
CA SER A 169 -1.40 2.52 -15.34
C SER A 169 -0.77 1.59 -14.28
N PRO A 170 0.40 1.90 -13.70
CA PRO A 170 0.93 1.12 -12.59
C PRO A 170 0.03 1.09 -11.35
N MET A 171 -0.69 2.17 -11.03
CA MET A 171 -1.66 2.13 -9.92
C MET A 171 -2.77 1.10 -10.16
N LEU A 172 -3.28 1.00 -11.38
CA LEU A 172 -4.28 -0.01 -11.74
C LEU A 172 -3.71 -1.43 -11.66
N GLN A 173 -2.45 -1.61 -12.05
CA GLN A 173 -1.74 -2.89 -11.93
C GLN A 173 -1.57 -3.31 -10.47
N GLU A 174 -1.15 -2.40 -9.58
CA GLU A 174 -1.03 -2.70 -8.15
C GLU A 174 -2.39 -2.98 -7.50
N LEU A 175 -3.47 -2.31 -7.92
CA LEU A 175 -4.82 -2.69 -7.47
C LEU A 175 -5.16 -4.13 -7.87
N GLY A 176 -4.82 -4.55 -9.08
CA GLY A 176 -4.99 -5.94 -9.54
C GLY A 176 -4.16 -6.94 -8.74
N ASN A 177 -2.91 -6.57 -8.37
CA ASN A 177 -2.06 -7.37 -7.50
C ASN A 177 -2.71 -7.53 -6.12
N ILE A 178 -3.15 -6.43 -5.51
CA ILE A 178 -3.79 -6.42 -4.18
C ILE A 178 -5.07 -7.28 -4.18
N GLN A 179 -5.92 -7.13 -5.21
CA GLN A 179 -7.11 -7.96 -5.36
C GLN A 179 -6.77 -9.45 -5.47
N SER A 180 -5.73 -9.79 -6.25
CA SER A 180 -5.30 -11.17 -6.46
C SER A 180 -4.74 -11.79 -5.19
N GLU A 181 -3.88 -11.07 -4.46
CA GLU A 181 -3.31 -11.52 -3.19
C GLU A 181 -4.39 -11.68 -2.12
N ALA A 182 -5.35 -10.75 -2.04
CA ALA A 182 -6.47 -10.87 -1.13
C ALA A 182 -7.34 -12.10 -1.43
N MET A 183 -7.61 -12.40 -2.71
CA MET A 183 -8.35 -13.61 -3.08
C MET A 183 -7.58 -14.89 -2.70
N ARG A 184 -6.24 -14.88 -2.82
CA ARG A 184 -5.40 -16.01 -2.40
C ARG A 184 -5.48 -16.23 -0.90
N MET A 185 -5.27 -15.19 -0.09
CA MET A 185 -5.36 -15.28 1.37
C MET A 185 -6.74 -15.76 1.84
N ARG A 186 -7.82 -15.25 1.23
CA ARG A 186 -9.20 -15.71 1.53
C ARG A 186 -9.41 -17.18 1.17
N ARG A 187 -8.88 -17.62 0.02
CA ARG A 187 -8.94 -19.02 -0.42
C ARG A 187 -8.16 -19.93 0.52
N GLU A 188 -6.95 -19.52 0.90
CA GLU A 188 -6.07 -20.27 1.81
C GLU A 188 -6.74 -20.40 3.19
N ALA A 189 -7.27 -19.30 3.75
CA ALA A 189 -8.01 -19.33 5.00
C ALA A 189 -9.22 -20.29 4.94
N ALA A 190 -9.98 -20.30 3.85
CA ALA A 190 -11.10 -21.23 3.67
C ALA A 190 -10.66 -22.70 3.59
N ILE A 191 -9.50 -22.98 2.97
CA ILE A 191 -8.92 -24.32 2.91
C ILE A 191 -8.44 -24.78 4.29
N GLU A 192 -7.71 -23.93 5.02
CA GLU A 192 -7.26 -24.22 6.38
C GLU A 192 -8.42 -24.48 7.34
N GLN A 193 -9.49 -23.69 7.22
CA GLN A 193 -10.72 -23.91 7.98
C GLN A 193 -11.34 -25.28 7.66
N ALA A 194 -11.40 -25.67 6.38
CA ALA A 194 -11.93 -26.97 5.96
C ALA A 194 -11.04 -28.14 6.42
N LEU A 195 -9.72 -27.95 6.49
CA LEU A 195 -8.77 -28.95 6.97
C LEU A 195 -8.72 -29.05 8.50
N GLY A 196 -9.27 -28.07 9.22
CA GLY A 196 -9.20 -27.98 10.68
C GLY A 196 -7.78 -27.75 11.22
N SER A 197 -6.85 -27.29 10.38
CA SER A 197 -5.48 -26.99 10.78
C SER A 197 -4.93 -25.81 9.95
N LYS A 198 -4.27 -24.86 10.64
CA LYS A 198 -3.49 -23.80 9.99
C LYS A 198 -2.16 -24.35 9.53
N VAL A 199 -1.69 -23.94 8.35
CA VAL A 199 -0.35 -24.29 7.88
C VAL A 199 0.66 -23.55 8.73
N THR A 200 1.38 -24.26 9.60
CA THR A 200 2.46 -23.67 10.39
C THR A 200 3.72 -23.52 9.53
N HIS A 201 4.25 -22.30 9.43
CA HIS A 201 5.59 -22.10 8.91
C HIS A 201 6.61 -22.66 9.92
N ARG A 202 7.15 -23.82 9.60
CA ARG A 202 8.24 -24.44 10.33
C ARG A 202 9.47 -23.52 10.23
N GLN A 203 9.87 -22.87 11.33
CA GLN A 203 11.22 -22.33 11.47
C GLN A 203 12.22 -23.44 11.13
N GLY A 204 13.20 -23.12 10.29
CA GLY A 204 14.10 -24.08 9.65
C GLY A 204 14.67 -25.13 10.60
N GLY A 205 14.19 -26.36 10.47
CA GLY A 205 14.95 -27.55 10.82
C GLY A 205 15.78 -27.94 9.61
N SER A 206 17.09 -28.07 9.80
CA SER A 206 18.08 -28.55 8.82
C SER A 206 17.48 -29.54 7.80
N SER A 207 17.47 -29.13 6.53
CA SER A 207 16.93 -29.93 5.43
C SER A 207 17.84 -31.11 5.10
N GLU A 208 17.72 -32.22 5.83
CA GLU A 208 17.99 -33.54 5.27
C GLU A 208 16.74 -34.07 4.57
N SER A 209 16.26 -33.41 3.51
CA SER A 209 15.33 -34.04 2.56
C SER A 209 15.09 -33.20 1.30
N HIS A 210 16.15 -32.88 0.57
CA HIS A 210 16.01 -32.71 -0.88
C HIS A 210 16.73 -33.86 -1.56
N LYS A 211 16.04 -35.00 -1.73
CA LYS A 211 16.39 -35.90 -2.84
C LYS A 211 15.92 -35.20 -4.12
N PRO A 212 16.82 -34.81 -5.03
CA PRO A 212 16.42 -34.18 -6.27
C PRO A 212 15.55 -35.16 -7.07
N LEU A 213 14.49 -34.64 -7.70
CA LEU A 213 13.66 -35.37 -8.65
C LEU A 213 14.46 -35.66 -9.94
N VAL A 214 15.49 -36.50 -9.84
CA VAL A 214 16.31 -36.92 -11.00
C VAL A 214 15.62 -38.06 -11.78
N LYS A 215 14.59 -38.70 -11.21
CA LYS A 215 14.05 -39.95 -11.74
C LYS A 215 12.99 -39.84 -12.84
N LYS A 216 12.68 -38.65 -13.37
CA LYS A 216 11.70 -38.49 -14.48
C LYS A 216 12.28 -37.91 -15.78
N VAL A 217 13.51 -37.41 -15.75
CA VAL A 217 14.15 -36.86 -16.97
C VAL A 217 14.84 -37.97 -17.77
N SER A 218 15.43 -38.98 -17.12
CA SER A 218 16.03 -40.13 -17.82
C SER A 218 15.02 -40.94 -18.62
N ASP A 219 13.81 -41.13 -18.08
CA ASP A 219 12.79 -41.97 -18.70
C ASP A 219 12.14 -41.27 -19.91
N PHE A 220 12.11 -39.93 -19.91
CA PHE A 220 11.65 -39.13 -21.05
C PHE A 220 12.71 -39.05 -22.16
N LEU A 221 13.99 -38.95 -21.80
CA LEU A 221 15.10 -38.93 -22.77
C LEU A 221 15.32 -40.30 -23.44
N ASN A 222 15.09 -41.41 -22.72
CA ASN A 222 15.14 -42.75 -23.31
C ASN A 222 13.97 -43.04 -24.28
N PHE A 223 12.83 -42.37 -24.13
CA PHE A 223 11.70 -42.51 -25.07
C PHE A 223 11.98 -41.80 -26.41
N LEU A 224 12.80 -40.75 -26.42
CA LEU A 224 13.15 -40.00 -27.64
C LEU A 224 14.33 -40.60 -28.42
N SER A 225 15.11 -41.52 -27.82
CA SER A 225 16.30 -42.11 -28.46
C SER A 225 16.04 -43.46 -29.16
N VAL A 226 14.81 -43.98 -29.17
CA VAL A 226 14.49 -45.33 -29.70
C VAL A 226 13.71 -45.27 -31.04
N ASN A 227 13.54 -44.09 -31.63
CA ASN A 227 12.97 -43.95 -32.99
C ASN A 227 13.95 -43.19 -33.90
N GLU A 228 15.07 -43.84 -34.24
CA GLU A 228 15.83 -43.68 -35.50
C GLU A 228 16.36 -45.05 -35.94
#